data_AF-A0A2D6NAA0-F1
#
_entry.id   AF-A0A2D6NAA0-F1
#
_cell.length_a   1.000
_cell.length_b   1.000
_cell.length_c   1.000
_cell.angle_alpha   90.00
_cell.angle_beta   90.00
_cell.angle_gamma   90.00
#
_symmetry.space_group_name_H-M   'P 1'
#
loop_
_entity.id
_entity.type
_entity.pdbx_description
1 polymer ?
#
loop_
_entity_poly.entity_id
_entity_poly.type
_entity_poly.pdbx_seq_one_letter_code
_entity_poly.pdbx_strand_id
1 'polypeptide(L)'
;MATVMAAVTDGLLPALTVLLDLDPAVGLARKYRLLGDEEAVSSFERRALDYHQRVRHGFQELARASPERWLVLNATRPVEWVGNRIWERVEPLVKAMATPNHAESVGSRPET
;
A
#
# COMPACT_ATOMS: atom_id res chain seq x y z
N MET A 1 -12.89 12.93 -3.06
CA MET A 1 -12.46 11.95 -2.03
C MET A 1 -11.18 12.34 -1.30
N ALA A 2 -10.28 13.18 -1.84
CA ALA A 2 -9.06 13.61 -1.14
C ALA A 2 -9.29 14.43 0.15
N THR A 3 -10.43 15.12 0.26
CA THR A 3 -10.70 16.10 1.32
C THR A 3 -10.80 15.50 2.73
N VAL A 4 -11.34 14.28 2.88
CA VAL A 4 -11.52 13.67 4.21
C VAL A 4 -10.22 13.07 4.73
N MET A 5 -9.46 12.36 3.88
CA MET A 5 -8.15 11.81 4.27
C MET A 5 -7.21 12.94 4.65
N ALA A 6 -7.12 14.00 3.84
CA ALA A 6 -6.25 15.13 4.12
C ALA A 6 -6.61 15.85 5.44
N ALA A 7 -7.90 15.97 5.78
CA ALA A 7 -8.34 16.60 7.03
C ALA A 7 -8.00 15.78 8.28
N VAL A 8 -7.85 14.45 8.16
CA VAL A 8 -7.54 13.56 9.28
C VAL A 8 -6.04 13.28 9.39
N THR A 9 -5.33 13.25 8.25
CA THR A 9 -3.89 12.95 8.21
C THR A 9 -3.01 14.19 8.08
N ASP A 10 -3.59 15.39 8.14
CA ASP A 10 -2.91 16.67 7.84
C ASP A 10 -2.19 16.63 6.47
N GLY A 11 -2.85 16.03 5.48
CA GLY A 11 -2.29 15.85 4.14
C GLY A 11 -1.16 14.81 4.03
N LEU A 12 -0.87 14.05 5.09
CA LEU A 12 0.15 13.00 5.05
C LEU A 12 -0.23 11.92 4.04
N LEU A 13 0.69 11.65 3.12
CA LEU A 13 0.58 10.60 2.12
C LEU A 13 1.74 9.59 2.31
N PRO A 14 1.50 8.30 2.03
CA PRO A 14 2.57 7.31 2.05
C PRO A 14 3.68 7.66 1.03
N ALA A 15 4.94 7.47 1.42
CA ALA A 15 6.07 7.57 0.49
C ALA A 15 6.03 6.49 -0.60
N LEU A 16 5.38 5.35 -0.31
CA LEU A 16 5.15 4.24 -1.23
C LEU A 16 3.86 3.49 -0.85
N THR A 17 3.06 3.13 -1.83
CA THR A 17 1.95 2.17 -1.71
C THR A 17 2.22 0.98 -2.64
N VAL A 18 2.17 -0.24 -2.09
CA VAL A 18 2.36 -1.46 -2.87
C VAL A 18 1.00 -2.09 -3.16
N LEU A 19 0.65 -2.22 -4.44
CA LEU A 19 -0.54 -2.92 -4.88
C LEU A 19 -0.17 -4.32 -5.38
N LEU A 20 -0.58 -5.34 -4.63
CA LEU A 20 -0.48 -6.74 -5.03
C LEU A 20 -1.68 -7.09 -5.91
N ASP A 21 -1.55 -6.86 -7.22
CA ASP A 21 -2.62 -7.07 -8.18
C ASP A 21 -2.80 -8.56 -8.49
N LEU A 22 -4.00 -9.07 -8.23
CA LEU A 22 -4.42 -10.44 -8.48
C LEU A 22 -5.87 -10.46 -8.92
N ASP A 23 -6.24 -11.44 -9.74
CA ASP A 23 -7.65 -11.72 -10.00
C ASP A 23 -8.39 -12.04 -8.69
N PRO A 24 -9.50 -11.34 -8.36
CA PRO A 24 -10.20 -11.55 -7.10
C PRO A 24 -10.68 -12.99 -6.89
N ALA A 25 -11.09 -13.71 -7.94
CA ALA A 25 -11.52 -15.10 -7.81
C ALA A 25 -10.35 -16.00 -7.39
N VAL A 26 -9.15 -15.76 -7.95
CA VAL A 26 -7.93 -16.46 -7.55
C VAL A 26 -7.54 -16.13 -6.11
N GLY A 27 -7.63 -14.85 -5.72
CA GLY A 27 -7.32 -14.39 -4.37
C GLY A 27 -8.25 -14.99 -3.31
N LEU A 28 -9.56 -14.97 -3.57
CA LEU A 28 -10.57 -15.56 -2.69
C LEU A 28 -10.36 -17.07 -2.57
N ALA A 29 -10.19 -17.79 -3.68
CA ALA A 29 -9.92 -19.24 -3.65
C ALA A 29 -8.67 -19.59 -2.83
N ARG A 30 -7.60 -18.79 -2.93
CA ARG A 30 -6.39 -18.95 -2.09
C ARG A 30 -6.72 -18.77 -0.60
N LYS A 31 -7.51 -17.76 -0.24
CA LYS A 31 -7.89 -17.48 1.14
C LYS A 31 -8.79 -18.56 1.74
N TYR A 32 -9.80 -19.04 1.00
CA TYR A 32 -10.65 -20.15 1.44
C TYR A 32 -9.84 -21.42 1.71
N ARG A 33 -8.89 -21.75 0.82
CA ARG A 33 -7.98 -22.89 1.04
C ARG A 33 -7.12 -22.75 2.29
N LEU A 34 -6.65 -21.53 2.60
CA LEU A 34 -5.80 -21.27 3.75
C LEU A 34 -6.55 -21.41 5.08
N LEU A 35 -7.81 -20.96 5.13
CA LEU A 35 -8.60 -20.94 6.36
C LEU A 35 -9.23 -22.31 6.67
N GLY A 36 -9.51 -23.13 5.66
CA GLY A 36 -10.09 -24.48 5.83
C GLY A 36 -11.53 -24.51 6.36
N ASP A 37 -12.07 -23.36 6.78
CA ASP A 37 -13.41 -23.14 7.31
C ASP A 37 -14.00 -21.87 6.68
N GLU A 38 -15.17 -22.00 6.06
CA GLU A 38 -15.88 -20.89 5.41
C GLU A 38 -16.45 -19.88 6.41
N GLU A 39 -16.72 -20.29 7.66
CA GLU A 39 -17.21 -19.39 8.71
C GLU A 39 -16.10 -18.47 9.24
N ALA A 40 -14.84 -18.92 9.17
CA ALA A 40 -13.65 -18.14 9.55
C ALA A 40 -13.32 -16.98 8.59
N VAL A 41 -14.01 -16.92 7.45
CA VAL A 41 -13.84 -15.88 6.43
C VAL A 41 -14.55 -14.60 6.89
N SER A 42 -14.04 -13.40 6.64
CA SER A 42 -14.71 -12.19 7.11
C SER A 42 -15.91 -11.83 6.22
N SER A 43 -16.80 -10.97 6.72
CA SER A 43 -17.94 -10.46 5.95
C SER A 43 -17.52 -9.70 4.68
N PHE A 44 -16.28 -9.21 4.64
CA PHE A 44 -15.72 -8.56 3.45
C PHE A 44 -15.47 -9.56 2.32
N GLU A 45 -14.92 -10.74 2.61
CA GLU A 45 -14.63 -11.74 1.57
C GLU A 45 -15.86 -12.52 1.12
N ARG A 46 -16.92 -12.54 1.93
CA ARG A 46 -18.23 -13.09 1.54
C ARG A 46 -19.01 -12.17 0.58
N ARG A 47 -18.48 -10.99 0.23
CA ARG A 47 -19.11 -10.12 -0.77
C ARG A 47 -19.06 -10.80 -2.13
N ALA A 48 -20.00 -10.44 -3.00
CA ALA A 48 -20.06 -10.98 -4.35
C ALA A 48 -18.81 -10.58 -5.16
N LEU A 49 -18.45 -11.42 -6.15
CA LEU A 49 -17.21 -11.27 -6.91
C LEU A 49 -17.10 -9.91 -7.62
N ASP A 50 -18.23 -9.38 -8.10
CA ASP A 50 -18.35 -8.07 -8.75
C ASP A 50 -17.89 -6.91 -7.84
N TYR A 51 -18.15 -7.02 -6.53
CA TYR A 51 -17.67 -6.06 -5.54
C TYR A 51 -16.14 -6.05 -5.51
N HIS A 52 -15.51 -7.22 -5.44
CA HIS A 52 -14.05 -7.31 -5.42
C HIS A 52 -13.42 -6.86 -6.75
N GLN A 53 -14.08 -7.11 -7.88
CA GLN A 53 -13.65 -6.59 -9.18
C GLN A 53 -13.68 -5.05 -9.21
N ARG A 54 -14.74 -4.42 -8.70
CA ARG A 54 -14.80 -2.95 -8.57
C ARG A 54 -13.71 -2.41 -7.65
N VAL A 55 -13.44 -3.08 -6.53
CA VAL A 55 -12.35 -2.71 -5.61
C VAL A 55 -11.00 -2.78 -6.31
N ARG A 56 -10.70 -3.88 -7.02
CA ARG A 56 -9.46 -4.01 -7.81
C ARG A 56 -9.33 -2.88 -8.83
N HIS A 57 -10.38 -2.61 -9.58
CA HIS A 57 -10.38 -1.53 -10.56
C HIS A 57 -10.10 -0.16 -9.91
N GLY A 58 -10.76 0.15 -8.79
CA GLY A 58 -10.51 1.39 -8.05
C GLY A 58 -9.06 1.56 -7.62
N PHE A 59 -8.41 0.50 -7.11
CA PHE A 59 -6.98 0.55 -6.78
C PHE A 59 -6.08 0.73 -7.99
N GLN A 60 -6.41 0.10 -9.12
CA GLN A 60 -5.66 0.28 -10.37
C GLN A 60 -5.75 1.72 -10.89
N GLU A 61 -6.92 2.35 -10.80
CA GLU A 61 -7.10 3.76 -11.17
C GLU A 61 -6.29 4.69 -10.25
N LEU A 62 -6.30 4.44 -8.93
CA LEU A 62 -5.47 5.19 -7.98
C LEU A 62 -3.98 5.05 -8.29
N ALA A 63 -3.52 3.84 -8.63
CA ALA A 63 -2.13 3.61 -8.99
C ALA A 63 -1.73 4.32 -10.30
N ARG A 64 -2.64 4.36 -11.29
CA ARG A 64 -2.43 5.10 -12.54
C ARG A 64 -2.38 6.61 -12.33
N ALA A 65 -3.12 7.13 -11.36
CA ALA A 65 -3.18 8.56 -11.07
C ALA A 65 -1.95 9.10 -10.30
N SER A 66 -1.12 8.25 -9.71
CA SER A 66 0.09 8.66 -8.96
C SER A 66 1.22 7.64 -9.09
N PRO A 67 1.69 7.30 -10.31
CA PRO A 67 2.61 6.20 -10.56
C PRO A 67 3.95 6.32 -9.80
N GLU A 68 4.34 7.53 -9.40
CA GLU A 68 5.58 7.80 -8.67
C GLU A 68 5.58 7.26 -7.23
N ARG A 69 4.40 7.18 -6.60
CA ARG A 69 4.22 6.65 -5.22
C ARG A 69 3.61 5.26 -5.18
N TRP A 70 3.36 4.63 -6.32
CA TRP A 70 2.77 3.30 -6.39
C TRP A 70 3.73 2.27 -6.99
N LEU A 71 3.75 1.08 -6.38
CA LEU A 71 4.38 -0.10 -6.93
C LEU A 71 3.30 -1.16 -7.15
N VAL A 72 2.93 -1.37 -8.41
CA VAL A 72 1.96 -2.42 -8.78
C VAL A 72 2.73 -3.70 -9.14
N LEU A 73 2.46 -4.79 -8.43
CA LEU A 73 3.09 -6.09 -8.64
C LEU A 73 2.04 -7.13 -9.00
N ASN A 74 2.35 -7.97 -9.99
CA ASN A 74 1.55 -9.15 -10.28
C ASN A 74 1.74 -10.20 -9.18
N ALA A 75 0.71 -10.41 -8.37
CA ALA A 75 0.71 -11.35 -7.24
C ALA A 75 0.41 -12.82 -7.64
N THR A 76 0.39 -13.13 -8.95
CA THR A 76 0.48 -14.52 -9.43
C THR A 76 1.91 -15.06 -9.43
N ARG A 77 2.92 -14.18 -9.31
CA ARG A 77 4.34 -14.56 -9.24
C ARG A 77 4.67 -15.26 -7.90
N PRO A 78 5.78 -16.02 -7.82
CA PRO A 78 6.25 -16.61 -6.57
C PRO A 78 6.46 -15.58 -5.45
N VAL A 79 6.29 -16.00 -4.20
CA VAL A 79 6.37 -15.11 -3.04
C VAL A 79 7.76 -14.47 -2.90
N GLU A 80 8.82 -15.21 -3.22
CA GLU A 80 10.20 -14.75 -3.19
C GLU A 80 10.42 -13.64 -4.23
N TRP A 81 9.85 -13.81 -5.43
CA TRP A 81 9.92 -12.78 -6.46
C TRP A 81 9.20 -11.51 -6.03
N VAL A 82 7.98 -11.63 -5.50
CA VAL A 82 7.20 -10.47 -5.02
C VAL A 82 7.94 -9.77 -3.87
N GLY A 83 8.43 -10.54 -2.89
CA GLY A 83 9.17 -10.03 -1.74
C GLY A 83 10.42 -9.25 -2.14
N ASN A 84 11.23 -9.80 -3.05
CA ASN A 84 12.43 -9.13 -3.55
C ASN A 84 12.10 -7.79 -4.22
N ARG A 85 11.06 -7.77 -5.08
CA ARG A 85 10.63 -6.53 -5.76
C ARG A 85 10.11 -5.47 -4.80
N ILE A 86 9.43 -5.87 -3.73
CA ILE A 86 9.01 -4.94 -2.66
C ILE A 86 10.24 -4.39 -1.95
N TRP A 87 11.17 -5.25 -1.54
CA TRP A 87 12.36 -4.84 -0.81
C TRP A 87 13.24 -3.87 -1.60
N GLU A 88 13.49 -4.15 -2.88
CA GLU A 88 14.22 -3.27 -3.80
C GLU A 88 13.65 -1.83 -3.83
N ARG A 89 12.33 -1.67 -3.69
CA ARG A 89 11.67 -0.36 -3.70
C ARG A 89 11.61 0.30 -2.33
N VAL A 90 11.54 -0.49 -1.26
CA VAL A 90 11.41 -0.04 0.13
C VAL A 90 12.77 0.34 0.73
N GLU A 91 13.82 -0.43 0.46
CA GLU A 91 15.14 -0.26 1.06
C GLU A 91 15.71 1.17 0.92
N PRO A 92 15.67 1.82 -0.26
CA PRO A 92 16.17 3.18 -0.40
C PRO A 92 15.36 4.20 0.42
N LEU A 93 14.06 3.99 0.57
CA LEU A 93 13.18 4.89 1.34
C LEU A 93 13.49 4.82 2.83
N VAL A 94 13.72 3.61 3.35
CA VAL A 94 14.09 3.41 4.76
C VAL A 94 15.46 4.02 5.04
N LYS A 95 16.44 3.85 4.14
CA LYS A 95 17.77 4.47 4.25
C LYS A 95 17.70 6.01 4.25
N ALA A 96 16.87 6.59 3.38
CA ALA A 96 16.66 8.03 3.33
C ALA A 96 16.05 8.57 4.64
N MET A 97 15.13 7.83 5.26
CA MET A 97 14.53 8.21 6.56
C MET A 97 15.48 8.05 7.75
N ALA A 98 16.39 7.07 7.70
CA ALA A 98 17.34 6.79 8.77
C ALA A 98 18.53 7.77 8.83
N THR A 99 18.69 8.63 7.83
CA THR A 99 19.72 9.69 7.83
C THR A 99 19.18 10.87 8.65
N PRO A 100 19.76 11.22 9.81
CA PRO A 100 19.22 12.28 10.65
C PRO A 100 19.30 13.62 9.92
N ASN A 101 18.16 14.28 9.73
CA ASN A 101 18.12 15.67 9.29
C ASN A 101 18.48 16.58 10.47
N HIS A 102 19.77 16.67 10.83
CA HIS A 102 20.28 17.70 11.76
C HIS A 102 20.52 19.00 10.99
N ALA A 103 19.43 19.62 10.54
CA ALA A 103 19.47 20.99 10.02
C ALA A 103 18.26 21.78 10.51
N GLU A 104 17.93 21.66 11.80
CA GLU A 104 17.37 22.81 12.51
C GLU A 104 18.54 23.66 13.00
N SER A 105 18.97 24.59 12.15
CA SER A 105 19.71 25.76 12.61
C SER A 105 18.78 26.52 13.55
N VAL A 106 18.87 26.25 14.85
CA VAL A 106 18.36 27.17 15.86
C VAL A 106 19.10 28.48 15.64
N GLY A 107 18.41 29.40 14.95
CA GLY A 107 18.91 30.75 14.74
C GLY A 107 19.29 31.34 16.08
N SER A 108 20.57 31.69 16.21
CA SER A 108 21.08 32.51 17.29
C SER A 108 20.17 33.73 17.44
N ARG A 109 19.39 33.79 18.52
CA ARG A 109 18.90 35.06 19.04
C ARG A 109 20.08 35.69 19.80
N PRO A 110 20.57 36.87 19.40
CA PRO A 110 21.49 37.61 20.24
C PRO A 110 20.75 38.18 21.45
N GLU A 111 21.53 38.44 22.48
CA GLU A 111 21.19 38.92 23.82
C GLU A 111 20.39 40.24 23.81
N THR A 112 19.43 40.37 24.74
CA THR A 112 19.31 41.49 25.69
C THR A 112 18.22 41.20 26.71
#